data_AF-A0A3S0QRG7-F1
#
_entry.id   AF-A0A3S0QRG7-F1
#
_cell.length_a   1.000
_cell.length_b   1.000
_cell.length_c   1.000
_cell.angle_alpha   90.00
_cell.angle_beta   90.00
_cell.angle_gamma   90.00
#
_symmetry.space_group_name_H-M   'P 1'
#
loop_
_entity.id
_entity.type
_entity.pdbx_description
1 polymer ?
#
loop_
_entity_poly.entity_id
_entity_poly.type
_entity_poly.pdbx_seq_one_letter_code
_entity_poly.pdbx_strand_id
1 'polypeptide(L)'
;MKKNKLLTIMLIILVTITLIGVVIFVLLTQFNKQASTDEPSIDEILEASVDVPELTTNLADNNFVKLTLKIQTDSKEAGEELAKRDFQTKNIVIEELSEMTKADLEGKQGKILFESTIKSKLNELMQEGEVQQVYITSYIIQ
;
A
#
# COMPACT_ATOMS: atom_id res chain seq x y z
N MET A 1 -20.67 35.43 47.08
CA MET A 1 -20.24 34.89 45.77
C MET A 1 -18.91 34.09 45.87
N LYS A 2 -18.86 32.98 46.63
CA LYS A 2 -17.64 32.14 46.78
C LYS A 2 -17.78 30.67 46.32
N LYS A 3 -18.98 30.23 45.89
CA LYS A 3 -19.25 28.83 45.53
C LYS A 3 -18.78 28.42 44.12
N ASN A 4 -18.55 29.39 43.22
CA ASN A 4 -18.10 29.09 41.85
C ASN A 4 -16.59 28.92 41.73
N LYS A 5 -15.78 29.47 42.65
CA LYS A 5 -14.31 29.35 42.55
C LYS A 5 -13.83 27.90 42.69
N LEU A 6 -14.41 27.12 43.61
CA LEU A 6 -14.08 25.70 43.76
C LEU A 6 -14.49 24.89 42.53
N LEU A 7 -15.66 25.19 41.97
CA LEU A 7 -16.18 24.54 40.76
C LEU A 7 -15.31 24.88 39.53
N THR A 8 -14.88 26.14 39.40
CA THR A 8 -13.94 26.56 38.36
C THR A 8 -12.56 25.92 38.53
N ILE A 9 -12.04 25.80 39.75
CA ILE A 9 -10.76 25.12 40.02
C ILE A 9 -10.84 23.63 39.66
N MET A 10 -11.94 22.96 40.02
CA MET A 10 -12.17 21.55 39.67
C MET A 10 -12.26 21.35 38.16
N LEU A 11 -12.95 22.25 37.45
CA LEU A 11 -13.05 22.23 35.99
C LEU A 11 -11.69 22.43 35.32
N ILE A 12 -10.89 23.36 35.82
CA ILE A 12 -9.53 23.61 35.30
C ILE A 12 -8.69 22.34 35.47
N ILE A 13 -8.66 21.74 36.66
CA ILE A 13 -7.89 20.52 36.94
C ILE A 13 -8.32 19.37 36.01
N LEU A 14 -9.63 19.19 35.81
CA LEU A 14 -10.16 18.16 34.91
C LEU A 14 -9.66 18.36 33.47
N VAL A 15 -9.70 19.61 32.97
CA VAL A 15 -9.25 19.96 31.62
C VAL A 15 -7.74 19.78 31.48
N THR A 16 -6.94 20.09 32.50
CA THR A 16 -5.49 19.87 32.44
C THR A 16 -5.16 18.37 32.37
N ILE A 17 -5.85 17.55 33.16
CA ILE A 17 -5.63 16.10 33.19
C ILE A 17 -6.00 15.46 31.84
N THR A 18 -7.12 15.87 31.24
CA THR A 18 -7.51 15.36 29.92
C THR A 18 -6.52 15.79 28.83
N LEU A 19 -6.02 17.03 28.87
CA LEU A 19 -5.01 17.50 27.91
C LEU A 19 -3.71 16.69 28.00
N ILE A 20 -3.24 16.43 29.23
CA ILE A 20 -2.06 15.60 29.48
C ILE A 20 -2.29 14.16 28.99
N GLY A 21 -3.48 13.61 29.24
CA GLY A 21 -3.86 12.27 28.77
C GLY A 21 -3.85 12.15 27.24
N VAL A 22 -4.35 13.15 26.52
CA VAL A 22 -4.32 13.18 25.04
C VAL A 22 -2.89 13.26 24.53
N VAL A 23 -2.04 14.09 25.14
CA VAL A 23 -0.61 14.20 24.75
C VAL A 23 0.11 12.87 24.97
N ILE A 24 -0.10 12.21 26.11
CA ILE A 24 0.48 10.88 26.38
C ILE A 24 -0.05 9.83 25.39
N PHE A 25 -1.35 9.83 25.08
CA PHE A 25 -1.95 8.91 24.11
C PHE A 25 -1.38 9.11 22.70
N VAL A 26 -1.20 10.36 22.27
CA VAL A 26 -0.57 10.67 20.98
C VAL A 26 0.91 10.28 20.99
N LEU A 27 1.63 10.50 22.10
CA LEU A 27 3.02 10.08 22.22
C LEU A 27 3.16 8.56 22.21
N LEU A 28 2.29 7.81 22.89
CA LEU A 28 2.30 6.34 22.88
C LEU A 28 1.93 5.78 21.50
N THR A 29 0.98 6.36 20.79
CA THR A 29 0.63 5.92 19.42
C THR A 29 1.70 6.27 18.40
N GLN A 30 2.44 7.38 18.57
CA GLN A 30 3.60 7.73 17.75
C GLN A 30 4.83 6.88 18.08
N PHE A 31 5.12 6.61 19.36
CA PHE A 31 6.26 5.79 19.78
C PHE A 31 6.10 4.30 19.45
N ASN A 32 4.87 3.77 19.50
CA ASN A 32 4.60 2.38 19.08
C ASN A 32 4.70 2.21 17.54
N LYS A 33 4.82 3.31 16.80
CA LYS A 33 5.12 3.34 15.37
C LYS A 33 6.63 3.33 15.07
N GLN A 34 7.45 3.37 16.12
CA GLN A 34 8.90 3.31 16.06
C GLN A 34 9.38 1.98 16.65
N ALA A 35 8.75 0.88 16.22
CA ALA A 35 9.38 -0.43 16.31
C ALA A 35 10.58 -0.38 15.34
N SER A 36 11.79 -0.56 15.87
CA SER A 36 13.03 -0.71 15.13
C SER A 36 12.82 -1.69 13.98
N THR A 37 12.60 -1.17 12.78
CA THR A 37 12.49 -1.99 11.58
C THR A 37 13.91 -2.13 11.09
N ASP A 38 14.60 -3.19 11.54
CA ASP A 38 15.65 -3.74 10.68
C ASP A 38 14.97 -3.97 9.32
N GLU A 39 15.46 -3.30 8.28
CA GLU A 39 14.90 -3.47 6.94
C GLU A 39 14.94 -4.97 6.62
N PRO A 40 13.82 -5.55 6.16
CA PRO A 40 13.77 -6.98 5.88
C PRO A 40 14.87 -7.35 4.89
N SER A 41 15.53 -8.47 5.15
CA SER A 41 16.56 -8.98 4.25
C SER A 41 15.97 -9.29 2.86
N ILE A 42 16.83 -9.32 1.83
CA ILE A 42 16.37 -9.66 0.48
C ILE A 42 15.73 -11.06 0.45
N ASP A 43 16.21 -12.00 1.25
CA ASP A 43 15.62 -13.35 1.33
C ASP A 43 14.19 -13.29 1.89
N GLU A 44 13.94 -12.49 2.93
CA GLU A 44 12.60 -12.28 3.48
C GLU A 44 11.68 -11.56 2.49
N ILE A 45 12.20 -10.55 1.78
CA ILE A 45 11.45 -9.86 0.72
C ILE A 45 11.05 -10.83 -0.39
N LEU A 46 11.94 -11.74 -0.79
CA LEU A 46 11.66 -12.73 -1.82
C LEU A 46 10.61 -13.74 -1.39
N GLU A 47 10.63 -14.20 -0.13
CA GLU A 47 9.58 -15.07 0.42
C GLU A 47 8.23 -14.38 0.52
N ALA A 48 8.22 -13.07 0.79
CA ALA A 48 7.04 -12.21 0.78
C ALA A 48 6.77 -11.59 -0.61
N SER A 49 7.26 -12.19 -1.70
CA SER A 49 6.99 -11.69 -3.06
C SER A 49 6.30 -12.74 -3.92
N VAL A 50 5.29 -12.30 -4.67
CA VAL A 50 4.53 -13.11 -5.60
C VAL A 50 4.90 -12.75 -7.03
N ASP A 51 5.29 -13.77 -7.81
CA ASP A 51 5.48 -13.62 -9.24
C ASP A 51 4.12 -13.67 -9.96
N VAL A 52 3.83 -12.63 -10.74
CA VAL A 52 2.69 -12.62 -11.65
C VAL A 52 3.21 -13.07 -13.02
N PRO A 53 2.73 -14.20 -13.56
CA PRO A 53 3.23 -14.72 -14.83
C PRO A 53 2.97 -13.74 -15.97
N GLU A 54 3.65 -13.98 -17.10
CA GLU A 54 3.53 -13.13 -18.29
C GLU A 54 2.07 -12.93 -18.71
N LEU A 55 1.70 -11.66 -18.89
CA LEU A 55 0.39 -11.22 -19.37
C LEU A 55 0.57 -10.54 -20.72
N THR A 56 -0.34 -10.82 -21.65
CA THR A 56 -0.45 -10.11 -22.92
C THR A 56 -1.84 -9.52 -23.05
N THR A 57 -1.92 -8.21 -23.21
CA THR A 57 -3.20 -7.48 -23.34
C THR A 57 -3.09 -6.31 -24.30
N ASN A 58 -4.24 -5.81 -24.74
CA ASN A 58 -4.35 -4.63 -25.58
C ASN A 58 -4.24 -3.36 -24.74
N LEU A 59 -3.71 -2.31 -25.35
CA LEU A 59 -3.73 -0.94 -24.88
C LEU A 59 -4.89 -0.17 -25.57
N ALA A 60 -5.16 1.05 -25.10
CA ALA A 60 -6.22 1.89 -25.63
C ALA A 60 -6.00 2.36 -27.09
N ASP A 61 -4.76 2.32 -27.58
CA ASP A 61 -4.32 2.90 -28.85
C ASP A 61 -3.95 1.85 -29.92
N ASN A 62 -4.60 0.68 -29.89
CA ASN A 62 -4.37 -0.46 -30.79
C ASN A 62 -2.96 -1.09 -30.71
N ASN A 63 -2.12 -0.69 -29.76
CA ASN A 63 -0.91 -1.42 -29.41
C ASN A 63 -1.25 -2.57 -28.46
N PHE A 64 -0.33 -3.52 -28.31
CA PHE A 64 -0.42 -4.52 -27.26
C PHE A 64 0.86 -4.56 -26.44
N VAL A 65 0.71 -5.02 -25.21
CA VAL A 65 1.79 -5.09 -24.24
C VAL A 65 1.93 -6.52 -23.74
N LYS A 66 3.19 -6.94 -23.62
CA LYS A 66 3.60 -8.15 -22.90
C LYS A 66 4.35 -7.71 -21.64
N LEU A 67 3.85 -8.13 -20.48
CA LEU A 67 4.29 -7.65 -19.17
C LEU A 67 4.45 -8.82 -18.19
N THR A 68 5.51 -8.77 -17.39
CA THR A 68 5.69 -9.63 -16.20
C THR A 68 5.84 -8.74 -14.98
N LEU A 69 5.16 -9.09 -13.88
CA LEU A 69 5.22 -8.36 -12.62
C LEU A 69 5.76 -9.24 -11.49
N LYS A 70 6.40 -8.60 -10.52
CA LYS A 70 6.66 -9.19 -9.20
C LYS A 70 6.08 -8.25 -8.15
N ILE A 71 5.30 -8.79 -7.23
CA ILE A 71 4.59 -7.99 -6.23
C ILE A 71 5.11 -8.37 -4.86
N GLN A 72 5.65 -7.40 -4.13
CA GLN A 72 6.13 -7.55 -2.78
C GLN A 72 5.02 -7.20 -1.79
N THR A 73 4.78 -8.09 -0.84
CA THR A 73 3.90 -7.89 0.31
C THR A 73 4.72 -7.61 1.58
N ASP A 74 4.02 -7.21 2.64
CA ASP A 74 4.60 -6.95 3.97
C ASP A 74 4.95 -8.22 4.75
N SER A 75 4.39 -9.36 4.35
CA SER A 75 4.53 -10.65 5.02
C SER A 75 4.38 -11.81 4.04
N LYS A 76 4.80 -13.00 4.48
CA LYS A 76 4.67 -14.24 3.71
C LYS A 76 3.20 -14.65 3.57
N GLU A 77 2.42 -14.50 4.63
CA GLU A 77 0.98 -14.77 4.67
C GLU A 77 0.23 -13.91 3.66
N ALA A 78 0.54 -12.61 3.61
CA ALA A 78 0.02 -11.70 2.60
C ALA A 78 0.37 -12.15 1.16
N GLY A 79 1.59 -12.65 0.97
CA GLY A 79 2.04 -13.23 -0.31
C GLY A 79 1.22 -14.47 -0.69
N GLU A 80 0.94 -15.36 0.26
CA GLU A 80 0.11 -16.54 0.03
C GLU A 80 -1.35 -16.19 -0.30
N GLU A 81 -1.91 -15.16 0.35
CA GLU A 81 -3.23 -14.63 0.00
C GLU A 81 -3.22 -14.07 -1.43
N LEU A 82 -2.26 -13.19 -1.75
CA LEU A 82 -2.14 -12.56 -3.05
C LEU A 82 -1.97 -13.59 -4.17
N ALA A 83 -1.22 -14.67 -3.92
CA ALA A 83 -1.07 -15.79 -4.84
C ALA A 83 -2.40 -16.51 -5.14
N LYS A 84 -3.33 -16.58 -4.18
CA LYS A 84 -4.69 -17.13 -4.39
C LYS A 84 -5.59 -16.16 -5.16
N ARG A 85 -5.29 -14.87 -5.13
CA ARG A 85 -6.02 -13.80 -5.82
C ARG A 85 -5.47 -13.52 -7.22
N ASP A 86 -4.72 -14.45 -7.80
CA ASP A 86 -4.05 -14.27 -9.10
C ASP A 86 -5.00 -13.76 -10.19
N PHE A 87 -6.22 -14.27 -10.26
CA PHE A 87 -7.24 -13.88 -11.21
C PHE A 87 -7.69 -12.42 -11.02
N GLN A 88 -7.77 -11.95 -9.77
CA GLN A 88 -8.10 -10.55 -9.45
C GLN A 88 -6.94 -9.64 -9.82
N THR A 89 -5.71 -10.05 -9.50
CA THR A 89 -4.49 -9.33 -9.88
C THR A 89 -4.39 -9.18 -11.39
N LYS A 90 -4.61 -10.27 -12.14
CA LYS A 90 -4.62 -10.24 -13.61
C LYS A 90 -5.74 -9.35 -14.15
N ASN A 91 -6.94 -9.42 -13.58
CA ASN A 91 -8.06 -8.58 -14.00
C ASN A 91 -7.74 -7.09 -13.83
N ILE A 92 -7.24 -6.69 -12.66
CA ILE A 92 -6.86 -5.30 -12.36
C ILE A 92 -5.77 -4.82 -13.34
N VAL A 93 -4.75 -5.65 -13.59
CA VAL A 93 -3.67 -5.32 -14.53
C VAL A 93 -4.21 -5.13 -15.94
N ILE A 94 -5.10 -6.01 -16.41
CA ILE A 94 -5.70 -5.93 -17.74
C ILE A 94 -6.58 -4.67 -17.87
N GLU A 95 -7.42 -4.39 -16.88
CA GLU A 95 -8.28 -3.20 -16.86
C GLU A 95 -7.44 -1.93 -16.92
N GLU A 96 -6.41 -1.83 -16.07
CA GLU A 96 -5.53 -0.66 -16.02
C GLU A 96 -4.79 -0.46 -17.35
N LEU A 97 -4.22 -1.52 -17.93
CA LEU A 97 -3.51 -1.42 -19.20
C LEU A 97 -4.45 -1.09 -20.37
N SER A 98 -5.71 -1.51 -20.31
CA SER A 98 -6.71 -1.22 -21.36
C SER A 98 -7.09 0.27 -21.43
N GLU A 99 -6.83 1.03 -20.36
CA GLU A 99 -7.05 2.47 -20.30
C GLU A 99 -5.80 3.29 -20.67
N MET A 100 -4.63 2.64 -20.76
CA MET A 100 -3.36 3.30 -21.06
C MET A 100 -3.02 3.26 -22.55
N THR A 101 -2.27 4.25 -23.01
CA THR A 101 -1.66 4.27 -24.34
C THR A 101 -0.20 3.84 -24.29
N LYS A 102 0.40 3.57 -25.44
CA LYS A 102 1.84 3.33 -25.57
C LYS A 102 2.66 4.49 -24.97
N ALA A 103 2.27 5.73 -25.25
CA ALA A 103 2.99 6.92 -24.77
C ALA A 103 3.00 7.01 -23.24
N ASP A 104 1.94 6.56 -22.57
CA ASP A 104 1.86 6.55 -21.11
C ASP A 104 2.88 5.58 -20.51
N LEU A 105 3.02 4.39 -21.10
CA LEU A 105 3.89 3.34 -20.58
C LEU A 105 5.35 3.40 -21.08
N GLU A 106 5.64 4.18 -22.13
CA GLU A 106 7.02 4.41 -22.58
C GLU A 106 7.82 5.21 -21.54
N GLY A 107 7.17 6.14 -20.84
CA GLY A 107 7.80 7.01 -19.85
C GLY A 107 7.95 6.39 -18.47
N LYS A 108 9.02 6.74 -17.75
CA LYS A 108 9.23 6.33 -16.34
C LYS A 108 8.05 6.73 -15.44
N GLN A 109 7.48 7.92 -15.66
CA GLN A 109 6.40 8.45 -14.82
C GLN A 109 5.11 7.62 -14.95
N GLY A 110 4.73 7.21 -16.16
CA GLY A 110 3.52 6.40 -16.35
C GLY A 110 3.69 4.97 -15.84
N LYS A 111 4.92 4.41 -15.89
CA LYS A 111 5.21 3.13 -15.21
C LYS A 111 5.03 3.22 -13.69
N ILE A 112 5.57 4.27 -13.07
CA ILE A 112 5.39 4.51 -11.62
C ILE A 112 3.92 4.69 -11.28
N LEU A 113 3.17 5.42 -12.12
CA LEU A 113 1.73 5.60 -11.93
C LEU A 113 1.00 4.26 -12.01
N PHE A 114 1.28 3.45 -13.04
CA PHE A 114 0.73 2.12 -13.20
C PHE A 114 1.04 1.23 -11.99
N GLU A 115 2.31 1.10 -11.59
CA GLU A 115 2.72 0.30 -10.41
C GLU A 115 1.98 0.76 -9.14
N SER A 116 1.86 2.07 -8.93
CA SER A 116 1.13 2.66 -7.81
C SER A 116 -0.37 2.37 -7.85
N THR A 117 -1.00 2.44 -9.03
CA THR A 117 -2.43 2.14 -9.18
C THR A 117 -2.71 0.67 -8.90
N ILE A 118 -1.89 -0.23 -9.46
CA ILE A 118 -2.00 -1.67 -9.18
C ILE A 118 -1.85 -1.94 -7.69
N LYS A 119 -0.83 -1.37 -7.04
CA LYS A 119 -0.65 -1.47 -5.57
C LYS A 119 -1.91 -1.04 -4.83
N SER A 120 -2.45 0.13 -5.14
CA SER A 120 -3.64 0.67 -4.45
C SER A 120 -4.85 -0.25 -4.61
N LYS A 121 -5.16 -0.65 -5.85
CA LYS A 121 -6.31 -1.52 -6.15
C LYS A 121 -6.17 -2.90 -5.50
N LEU A 122 -4.96 -3.46 -5.43
CA LEU A 122 -4.74 -4.73 -4.74
C LEU A 122 -4.92 -4.61 -3.23
N ASN A 123 -4.44 -3.53 -2.62
CA ASN A 123 -4.61 -3.28 -1.18
C ASN A 123 -6.07 -3.11 -0.76
N GLU A 124 -6.96 -2.66 -1.65
CA GLU A 124 -8.41 -2.64 -1.39
C GLU A 124 -9.02 -4.05 -1.29
N LEU A 125 -8.37 -5.06 -1.88
CA LEU A 125 -8.84 -6.44 -1.88
C LEU A 125 -8.21 -7.31 -0.80
N MET A 126 -7.01 -6.96 -0.34
CA MET A 126 -6.25 -7.69 0.67
C MET A 126 -6.94 -7.69 2.03
N GLN A 127 -6.88 -8.81 2.74
CA GLN A 127 -7.41 -8.94 4.10
C GLN A 127 -6.32 -9.20 5.13
N GLU A 128 -5.26 -9.91 4.73
CA GLU A 128 -4.11 -10.25 5.54
C GLU A 128 -2.89 -9.49 5.00
N GLY A 129 -2.54 -8.38 5.66
CA GLY A 129 -1.39 -7.55 5.28
C GLY A 129 -1.63 -6.61 4.11
N GLU A 130 -0.55 -6.17 3.48
CA GLU A 130 -0.58 -5.21 2.37
C GLU A 130 0.53 -5.43 1.33
N VAL A 131 0.21 -5.07 0.09
CA VAL A 131 1.17 -4.87 -0.99
C VAL A 131 2.03 -3.64 -0.71
N GLN A 132 3.34 -3.86 -0.63
CA GLN A 132 4.34 -2.81 -0.41
C GLN A 132 4.83 -2.21 -1.71
N GLN A 133 5.14 -3.04 -2.71
CA GLN A 133 5.69 -2.61 -3.99
C GLN A 133 5.24 -3.52 -5.13
N VAL A 134 5.10 -2.93 -6.32
CA VAL A 134 4.83 -3.65 -7.57
C VAL A 134 5.98 -3.34 -8.51
N TYR A 135 6.62 -4.37 -9.04
CA TYR A 135 7.77 -4.24 -9.92
C TYR A 135 7.43 -4.77 -11.31
N ILE A 136 7.66 -3.95 -12.34
CA ILE A 136 7.74 -4.43 -13.71
C ILE A 136 9.08 -5.11 -13.95
N THR A 137 9.08 -6.45 -14.08
CA THR A 137 10.31 -7.24 -14.25
C THR A 137 10.65 -7.52 -15.72
N SER A 138 9.64 -7.51 -16.60
CA SER A 138 9.80 -7.62 -18.05
C SER A 138 8.68 -6.88 -18.74
N TYR A 139 8.99 -6.22 -19.86
CA TYR A 139 8.04 -5.36 -20.56
C TYR A 139 8.39 -5.16 -22.03
N ILE A 140 7.43 -5.40 -22.92
CA ILE A 140 7.55 -5.20 -24.37
C ILE A 140 6.23 -4.60 -24.90
N ILE A 141 6.31 -3.50 -25.64
CA ILE A 141 5.19 -2.91 -26.42
C ILE A 141 5.43 -3.17 -27.90
N GLN A 142 4.37 -3.49 -28.63
CA GLN A 142 4.36 -3.54 -30.09
C GLN A 142 3.21 -2.75 -30.68
#